data_AF-A0A8J4RRJ6-F1
#
_entry.id   AF-A0A8J4RRJ6-F1
#
_cell.length_a   1.000
_cell.length_b   1.000
_cell.length_c   1.000
_cell.angle_alpha   90.00
_cell.angle_beta   90.00
_cell.angle_gamma   90.00
#
_symmetry.space_group_name_H-M   'P 1'
#
loop_
_entity.id
_entity.type
_entity.pdbx_description
1 polymer ?
#
loop_
_entity_poly.entity_id
_entity_poly.type
_entity_poly.pdbx_seq_one_letter_code
_entity_poly.pdbx_strand_id
1 'polypeptide(L)'
;MWRSPTMSSLLHRLAQRGAVRAQFLNSSYSTMLLHQSQISNQSTPKAMASFQDESDSPANSQFSDQNAGGVQGRQIGENVSRKDKINFLVNTLLDIKDSKEAVYGALDAWVAWEQNFPIASLKRALLVLEKEQQWHRIIQVIKWMLSKGQGTTLGTYGQLIRALDMDHRAEEAHKIWVQRIGMDLHSVPWQLCRLMISVYHRNNMLEDLVKLFKNLEAFDRKPPEKSIVQRVADAYEMLGLLEEKQRVLEKYNDLFTENRSPKKGRISPYKKKKK
;
A
#
# COMPACT_ATOMS: atom_id res chain seq x y z
N MET A 1 37.81 0.38 9.51
CA MET A 1 36.69 1.34 9.37
C MET A 1 37.14 2.50 8.51
N TRP A 2 36.83 2.47 7.21
CA TRP A 2 37.12 3.60 6.31
C TRP A 2 35.77 4.04 5.73
N ARG A 3 35.25 5.18 6.19
CA ARG A 3 34.07 5.83 5.60
C ARG A 3 34.55 6.69 4.43
N SER A 4 33.97 6.48 3.25
CA SER A 4 34.27 7.28 2.05
C SER A 4 33.98 8.77 2.30
N PRO A 5 34.92 9.70 1.98
CA PRO A 5 34.75 11.15 2.16
C PRO A 5 33.54 11.73 1.40
N THR A 6 33.12 11.10 0.31
CA THR A 6 32.02 11.58 -0.56
C THR A 6 30.65 11.52 0.11
N MET A 7 30.43 10.60 1.04
CA MET A 7 29.14 10.50 1.76
C MET A 7 29.02 11.53 2.90
N SER A 8 30.14 11.92 3.50
CA SER A 8 30.16 12.97 4.54
C SER A 8 29.79 14.34 3.98
N SER A 9 30.18 14.63 2.74
CA SER A 9 29.82 15.89 2.07
C SER A 9 28.34 15.97 1.69
N LEU A 10 27.67 14.83 1.46
CA LEU A 10 26.24 14.79 1.12
C LEU A 10 25.37 15.10 2.33
N LEU A 11 25.72 14.55 3.50
CA LEU A 11 25.02 14.83 4.76
C LEU A 11 25.15 16.31 5.17
N HIS A 12 26.34 16.90 5.02
CA HIS A 12 26.56 18.30 5.38
C HIS A 12 25.80 19.29 4.47
N ARG A 13 25.58 18.96 3.19
CA ARG A 13 24.79 19.80 2.26
C ARG A 13 23.28 19.67 2.46
N LEU A 14 22.80 18.52 2.92
CA LEU A 14 21.38 18.32 3.25
C LEU A 14 20.96 19.15 4.48
N ALA A 15 21.82 19.21 5.51
CA ALA A 15 21.55 19.98 6.72
C ALA A 15 21.44 21.50 6.48
N GLN A 16 22.23 22.05 5.56
CA GLN A 16 22.22 23.50 5.28
C GLN A 16 21.06 23.95 4.36
N ARG A 17 20.54 23.08 3.49
CA ARG A 17 19.42 23.43 2.59
C ARG A 17 18.02 23.19 3.18
N GLY A 18 17.90 22.32 4.19
CA GLY A 18 16.62 22.07 4.87
C GLY A 18 16.12 23.23 5.72
N ALA A 19 17.03 24.07 6.25
CA ALA A 19 16.68 25.18 7.14
C ALA A 19 15.98 26.36 6.43
N VAL A 20 16.24 26.58 5.14
CA VAL A 20 15.78 27.79 4.42
C VAL A 20 14.35 27.67 3.88
N ARG A 21 13.79 26.46 3.76
CA ARG A 21 12.47 26.23 3.15
C ARG A 21 11.33 26.00 4.16
N ALA A 22 11.63 25.94 5.45
CA ALA A 22 10.68 25.57 6.50
C ALA A 22 9.67 26.67 6.88
N GLN A 23 9.72 27.86 6.27
CA GLN A 23 8.88 29.01 6.68
C GLN A 23 7.58 29.22 5.87
N PHE A 24 7.26 28.39 4.88
CA PHE A 24 6.10 28.66 3.98
C PHE A 24 5.03 27.57 3.84
N LEU A 25 4.95 26.58 4.74
CA LEU A 25 3.94 25.51 4.64
C LEU A 25 3.29 25.16 5.97
N ASN A 26 2.70 26.15 6.64
CA ASN A 26 1.75 25.93 7.73
C ASN A 26 0.38 26.51 7.37
N SER A 27 -0.36 25.86 6.46
CA SER A 27 -1.83 25.98 6.35
C SER A 27 -2.37 25.10 5.22
N SER A 28 -2.45 23.77 5.40
CA SER A 28 -3.07 22.92 4.35
C SER A 28 -3.71 21.61 4.84
N TYR A 29 -3.95 21.44 6.15
CA TYR A 29 -4.60 20.22 6.65
C TYR A 29 -6.12 20.35 6.83
N SER A 30 -6.65 21.57 6.96
CA SER A 30 -8.09 21.79 7.22
C SER A 30 -8.95 21.97 5.96
N THR A 31 -8.36 22.32 4.81
CA THR A 31 -9.10 22.64 3.58
C THR A 31 -9.45 21.42 2.71
N MET A 32 -8.68 20.34 2.78
CA MET A 32 -8.94 19.10 2.02
C MET A 32 -10.19 18.34 2.49
N LEU A 33 -10.55 18.42 3.78
CA LEU A 33 -11.71 17.72 4.33
C LEU A 33 -13.04 18.41 4.02
N LEU A 34 -13.03 19.73 3.78
CA LEU A 34 -14.24 20.52 3.51
C LEU A 34 -14.64 20.57 2.03
N HIS A 35 -13.71 20.32 1.10
CA HIS A 35 -14.01 20.44 -0.33
C HIS A 35 -14.75 19.23 -0.90
N GLN A 36 -14.69 18.07 -0.24
CA GLN A 36 -15.31 16.84 -0.76
C GLN A 36 -16.77 16.63 -0.30
N SER A 37 -17.25 17.41 0.67
CA SER A 37 -18.63 17.33 1.16
C SER A 37 -19.63 18.23 0.41
N GLN A 38 -19.19 19.05 -0.55
CA GLN A 38 -20.05 20.02 -1.25
C GLN A 38 -20.42 19.68 -2.70
N ILE A 39 -19.97 18.54 -3.25
CA ILE A 39 -20.18 18.21 -4.67
C ILE A 39 -21.33 17.20 -4.91
N SER A 40 -21.98 16.69 -3.85
CA SER A 40 -23.18 15.88 -4.00
C SER A 40 -24.41 16.73 -3.71
N ASN A 41 -24.92 17.42 -4.73
CA ASN A 41 -26.33 17.78 -4.96
C ASN A 41 -26.42 18.85 -6.06
N GLN A 42 -26.68 18.44 -7.30
CA GLN A 42 -27.70 19.04 -8.20
C GLN A 42 -27.62 18.47 -9.62
N SER A 43 -28.79 18.29 -10.21
CA SER A 43 -29.09 17.54 -11.41
C SER A 43 -29.55 18.44 -12.57
N THR A 44 -28.93 18.27 -13.76
CA THR A 44 -29.47 18.43 -15.15
C THR A 44 -29.85 19.85 -15.68
N PRO A 45 -30.15 20.07 -16.99
CA PRO A 45 -29.21 20.13 -18.14
C PRO A 45 -29.46 21.28 -19.17
N LYS A 46 -28.57 21.44 -20.19
CA LYS A 46 -28.74 21.95 -21.59
C LYS A 46 -27.92 23.19 -22.05
N ALA A 47 -27.51 23.07 -23.32
CA ALA A 47 -27.37 24.08 -24.40
C ALA A 47 -25.96 24.57 -24.83
N MET A 48 -25.48 23.97 -25.94
CA MET A 48 -24.98 24.56 -27.19
C MET A 48 -24.66 26.08 -27.23
N ALA A 49 -23.45 26.44 -27.67
CA ALA A 49 -23.19 27.34 -28.81
C ALA A 49 -21.68 27.53 -29.03
N SER A 50 -21.28 27.59 -30.30
CA SER A 50 -19.96 27.84 -30.85
C SER A 50 -19.58 29.32 -30.80
N PHE A 51 -18.29 29.66 -30.79
CA PHE A 51 -17.75 30.79 -31.53
C PHE A 51 -16.29 30.52 -31.93
N GLN A 52 -16.05 30.63 -33.24
CA GLN A 52 -14.73 30.76 -33.88
C GLN A 52 -14.20 32.18 -33.63
N ASP A 53 -12.88 32.37 -33.58
CA ASP A 53 -12.26 33.34 -34.49
C ASP A 53 -10.77 33.05 -34.71
N GLU A 54 -10.36 33.26 -35.95
CA GLU A 54 -9.07 32.99 -36.58
C GLU A 54 -8.18 34.25 -36.52
N SER A 55 -6.85 34.07 -36.48
CA SER A 55 -5.92 34.99 -37.17
C SER A 55 -4.52 34.36 -37.31
N ASP A 56 -4.21 33.99 -38.56
CA ASP A 56 -2.86 33.72 -39.08
C ASP A 56 -1.99 35.01 -39.05
N SER A 57 -0.66 34.99 -38.93
CA SER A 57 0.32 34.60 -39.97
C SER A 57 1.78 34.80 -39.47
N PRO A 58 2.84 34.41 -40.22
CA PRO A 58 3.97 33.61 -39.70
C PRO A 58 5.33 34.34 -39.64
N ALA A 59 6.31 33.74 -38.95
CA ALA A 59 7.73 34.07 -39.12
C ALA A 59 8.59 32.80 -39.13
N ASN A 60 9.13 32.53 -40.32
CA ASN A 60 10.07 31.48 -40.67
C ASN A 60 11.48 31.87 -40.19
N SER A 61 12.20 30.97 -39.50
CA SER A 61 13.67 30.97 -39.52
C SER A 61 14.20 29.55 -39.31
N GLN A 62 14.49 28.89 -40.43
CA GLN A 62 15.40 27.77 -40.48
C GLN A 62 16.83 28.29 -40.24
N PHE A 63 17.50 27.76 -39.23
CA PHE A 63 18.96 27.58 -39.27
C PHE A 63 19.25 26.13 -38.90
N SER A 64 19.68 25.38 -39.90
CA SER A 64 20.37 24.10 -39.76
C SER A 64 21.80 24.35 -39.29
N ASP A 65 22.28 23.59 -38.31
CA ASP A 65 23.67 23.12 -38.33
C ASP A 65 23.89 21.90 -37.43
N GLN A 66 24.87 21.11 -37.86
CA GLN A 66 25.11 19.72 -37.55
C GLN A 66 25.90 19.51 -36.24
N ASN A 67 25.65 18.36 -35.62
CA ASN A 67 26.52 17.52 -34.78
C ASN A 67 27.89 18.08 -34.34
N ALA A 68 28.12 18.12 -33.01
CA ALA A 68 29.17 17.34 -32.32
C ALA A 68 29.43 17.94 -30.92
N GLY A 69 29.34 17.10 -29.88
CA GLY A 69 29.74 17.49 -28.54
C GLY A 69 28.83 16.93 -27.47
N GLY A 70 28.76 15.60 -27.37
CA GLY A 70 28.08 14.92 -26.28
C GLY A 70 28.70 15.30 -24.94
N VAL A 71 28.12 16.28 -24.26
CA VAL A 71 28.23 16.40 -22.80
C VAL A 71 26.98 15.75 -22.25
N GLN A 72 26.99 14.41 -22.19
CA GLN A 72 26.13 13.69 -21.26
C GLN A 72 26.51 14.18 -19.86
N GLY A 73 25.78 15.19 -19.38
CA GLY A 73 25.75 15.54 -17.98
C GLY A 73 25.22 14.31 -17.23
N ARG A 74 26.13 13.40 -16.86
CA ARG A 74 25.81 12.25 -16.02
C ARG A 74 25.24 12.83 -14.73
N GLN A 75 23.93 12.75 -14.60
CA GLN A 75 23.25 13.20 -13.40
C GLN A 75 23.77 12.32 -12.27
N ILE A 76 24.18 12.94 -11.17
CA ILE A 76 24.95 12.34 -10.06
C ILE A 76 24.27 11.09 -9.45
N GLY A 77 23.00 10.81 -9.77
CA GLY A 77 22.24 9.62 -9.38
C GLY A 77 22.24 8.42 -10.34
N GLU A 78 22.85 8.50 -11.53
CA GLU A 78 22.82 7.40 -12.52
C GLU A 78 23.86 6.30 -12.28
N ASN A 79 24.95 6.60 -11.57
CA ASN A 79 26.07 5.65 -11.37
C ASN A 79 25.89 4.68 -10.18
N VAL A 80 24.75 4.72 -9.48
CA VAL A 80 24.49 3.86 -8.31
C VAL A 80 23.55 2.72 -8.70
N SER A 81 23.93 1.48 -8.39
CA SER A 81 23.10 0.32 -8.71
C SER A 81 21.75 0.40 -7.98
N ARG A 82 20.69 -0.13 -8.60
CA ARG A 82 19.35 -0.18 -7.98
C ARG A 82 19.36 -0.87 -6.62
N LYS A 83 20.20 -1.89 -6.45
CA LYS A 83 20.36 -2.62 -5.18
C LYS A 83 20.95 -1.71 -4.11
N ASP A 84 21.98 -0.95 -4.44
CA ASP A 84 22.63 -0.05 -3.49
C ASP A 84 21.71 1.11 -3.10
N LYS A 85 20.90 1.62 -4.04
CA LYS A 85 19.84 2.61 -3.74
C LYS A 85 18.83 2.09 -2.73
N ILE A 86 18.38 0.83 -2.88
CA ILE A 86 17.44 0.20 -1.94
C ILE A 86 18.10 -0.02 -0.58
N ASN A 87 19.33 -0.53 -0.55
CA ASN A 87 20.07 -0.72 0.70
C ASN A 87 20.29 0.62 1.43
N PHE A 88 20.65 1.67 0.69
CA PHE A 88 20.79 3.01 1.23
C PHE A 88 19.47 3.51 1.83
N LEU A 89 18.34 3.34 1.11
CA LEU A 89 17.02 3.71 1.60
C LEU A 89 16.67 2.94 2.89
N VAL A 90 16.87 1.62 2.92
CA VAL A 90 16.59 0.79 4.08
C VAL A 90 17.44 1.21 5.28
N ASN A 91 18.75 1.37 5.11
CA ASN A 91 19.64 1.78 6.20
C ASN A 91 19.30 3.18 6.70
N THR A 92 19.02 4.12 5.79
CA THR A 92 18.58 5.47 6.17
C THR A 92 17.28 5.39 6.97
N LEU A 93 16.32 4.60 6.51
CA LEU A 93 15.08 4.41 7.23
C LEU A 93 15.35 3.78 8.59
N LEU A 94 16.22 2.79 8.75
CA LEU A 94 16.49 2.21 10.07
C LEU A 94 17.20 3.18 11.03
N ASP A 95 18.12 3.99 10.52
CA ASP A 95 19.00 4.85 11.33
C ASP A 95 18.34 6.17 11.80
N ILE A 96 17.39 6.71 11.04
CA ILE A 96 16.77 8.00 11.39
C ILE A 96 15.81 7.87 12.57
N LYS A 97 15.62 8.97 13.31
CA LYS A 97 14.63 9.05 14.40
C LYS A 97 13.25 8.58 13.91
N ASP A 98 12.60 7.72 14.69
CA ASP A 98 11.25 7.27 14.40
C ASP A 98 10.24 8.39 14.70
N SER A 99 10.01 9.22 13.69
CA SER A 99 9.07 10.35 13.73
C SER A 99 8.61 10.65 12.31
N LYS A 100 7.37 11.08 12.17
CA LYS A 100 6.75 11.39 10.88
C LYS A 100 7.61 12.37 10.08
N GLU A 101 8.08 13.45 10.71
CA GLU A 101 8.82 14.53 10.06
C GLU A 101 10.17 14.03 9.53
N ALA A 102 10.90 13.24 10.32
CA ALA A 102 12.19 12.69 9.91
C ALA A 102 12.03 11.68 8.77
N VAL A 103 11.06 10.76 8.87
CA VAL A 103 10.82 9.74 7.84
C VAL A 103 10.30 10.37 6.56
N TYR A 104 9.34 11.29 6.64
CA TYR A 104 8.79 11.97 5.46
C TYR A 104 9.86 12.85 4.81
N GLY A 105 10.63 13.60 5.59
CA GLY A 105 11.74 14.42 5.09
C GLY A 105 12.81 13.58 4.40
N ALA A 106 13.18 12.42 4.96
CA ALA A 106 14.13 11.51 4.35
C ALA A 106 13.61 10.91 3.03
N LEU A 107 12.33 10.50 2.99
CA LEU A 107 11.70 9.97 1.78
C LEU A 107 11.55 11.03 0.68
N ASP A 108 11.12 12.23 1.03
CA ASP A 108 11.01 13.36 0.09
C ASP A 108 12.39 13.73 -0.47
N ALA A 109 13.42 13.79 0.38
CA ALA A 109 14.80 14.03 -0.05
C ALA A 109 15.34 12.92 -0.95
N TRP A 110 15.00 11.66 -0.67
CA TRP A 110 15.45 10.52 -1.47
C TRP A 110 14.79 10.48 -2.84
N VAL A 111 13.46 10.66 -2.91
CA VAL A 111 12.72 10.65 -4.18
C VAL A 111 13.05 11.85 -5.08
N ALA A 112 13.51 12.97 -4.52
CA ALA A 112 13.95 14.13 -5.30
C ALA A 112 15.10 13.82 -6.30
N TRP A 113 15.81 12.71 -6.13
CA TRP A 113 16.89 12.27 -7.04
C TRP A 113 16.44 11.18 -8.03
N GLU A 114 15.18 10.76 -8.00
CA GLU A 114 14.65 9.72 -8.88
C GLU A 114 13.83 10.33 -10.02
N GLN A 115 14.08 9.85 -11.25
CA GLN A 115 13.38 10.35 -12.44
C GLN A 115 11.89 9.99 -12.46
N ASN A 116 11.56 8.80 -11.95
CA ASN A 116 10.20 8.28 -11.82
C ASN A 116 9.94 7.89 -10.37
N PHE A 117 8.68 7.91 -9.93
CA PHE A 117 8.36 7.55 -8.56
C PHE A 117 8.78 6.09 -8.26
N PRO A 118 9.65 5.85 -7.27
CA PRO A 118 10.37 4.59 -7.11
C PRO A 118 9.57 3.51 -6.34
N ILE A 119 8.38 3.14 -6.83
CA ILE A 119 7.45 2.18 -6.18
C ILE A 119 8.14 0.84 -5.87
N ALA A 120 8.90 0.29 -6.82
CA ALA A 120 9.53 -1.02 -6.66
C ALA A 120 10.58 -1.04 -5.54
N SER A 121 11.35 0.04 -5.41
CA SER A 121 12.35 0.21 -4.36
C SER A 121 11.69 0.36 -2.99
N LEU A 122 10.63 1.16 -2.90
CA LEU A 122 9.84 1.33 -1.66
C LEU A 122 9.20 0.01 -1.21
N LYS A 123 8.62 -0.76 -2.14
CA LYS A 123 8.07 -2.10 -1.83
C LYS A 123 9.13 -3.04 -1.25
N ARG A 124 10.35 -3.02 -1.81
CA ARG A 124 11.46 -3.83 -1.28
C ARG A 124 11.91 -3.35 0.10
N ALA A 125 11.97 -2.04 0.32
CA ALA A 125 12.28 -1.48 1.64
C ALA A 125 11.24 -1.88 2.69
N LEU A 126 9.94 -1.80 2.35
CA LEU A 126 8.85 -2.24 3.23
C LEU A 126 8.98 -3.72 3.62
N LEU A 127 9.35 -4.59 2.69
CA LEU A 127 9.59 -6.02 2.99
C LEU A 127 10.74 -6.24 3.96
N VAL A 128 11.79 -5.40 3.92
CA VAL A 128 12.90 -5.49 4.88
C VAL A 128 12.46 -4.97 6.24
N LEU A 129 11.78 -3.81 6.29
CA LEU A 129 11.23 -3.26 7.53
C LEU A 129 10.25 -4.23 8.21
N GLU A 130 9.46 -4.98 7.44
CA GLU A 130 8.54 -5.99 7.95
C GLU A 130 9.27 -7.19 8.58
N LYS A 131 10.41 -7.60 8.01
CA LYS A 131 11.27 -8.63 8.62
C LYS A 131 11.89 -8.15 9.94
N GLU A 132 12.29 -6.89 10.00
CA GLU A 132 12.81 -6.22 11.20
C GLU A 132 11.71 -5.76 12.17
N GLN A 133 10.44 -6.08 11.88
CA GLN A 133 9.26 -5.74 12.69
C GLN A 133 9.14 -4.24 13.02
N GLN A 134 9.58 -3.38 12.11
CA GLN A 134 9.53 -1.92 12.26
C GLN A 134 8.12 -1.40 11.89
N TRP A 135 7.09 -1.85 12.62
CA TRP A 135 5.67 -1.62 12.28
C TRP A 135 5.32 -0.14 12.18
N HIS A 136 5.75 0.66 13.15
CA HIS A 136 5.48 2.09 13.15
C HIS A 136 6.09 2.80 11.93
N ARG A 137 7.32 2.41 11.56
CA ARG A 137 8.02 2.93 10.38
C ARG A 137 7.36 2.50 9.07
N ILE A 138 6.88 1.26 8.99
CA ILE A 138 6.09 0.76 7.85
C ILE A 138 4.83 1.61 7.67
N ILE A 139 4.11 1.92 8.76
CA ILE A 139 2.92 2.77 8.74
C ILE A 139 3.27 4.15 8.17
N GLN A 140 4.36 4.76 8.65
CA GLN A 140 4.80 6.08 8.18
C GLN A 140 5.16 6.05 6.69
N VAL A 141 5.94 5.07 6.22
CA VAL A 141 6.33 4.94 4.81
C VAL A 141 5.10 4.75 3.92
N ILE A 142 4.18 3.86 4.28
CA ILE A 142 2.96 3.62 3.47
C ILE A 142 2.07 4.86 3.45
N LYS A 143 1.84 5.52 4.59
CA LYS A 143 1.06 6.76 4.63
C LYS A 143 1.70 7.87 3.82
N TRP A 144 3.02 7.99 3.84
CA TRP A 144 3.75 8.91 2.99
C TRP A 144 3.51 8.59 1.50
N MET A 145 3.65 7.33 1.08
CA MET A 145 3.37 6.90 -0.30
C MET A 145 1.94 7.29 -0.73
N LEU A 146 0.95 6.99 0.12
CA LEU A 146 -0.45 7.32 -0.16
C LEU A 146 -0.69 8.83 -0.24
N SER A 147 0.02 9.64 0.56
CA SER A 147 -0.07 11.12 0.50
C SER A 147 0.45 11.70 -0.83
N LYS A 148 1.31 10.97 -1.54
CA LYS A 148 1.79 11.32 -2.88
C LYS A 148 0.88 10.77 -3.99
N GLY A 149 -0.24 10.15 -3.64
CA GLY A 149 -1.13 9.46 -4.58
C GLY A 149 -0.56 8.15 -5.12
N GLN A 150 0.46 7.59 -4.45
CA GLN A 150 1.19 6.42 -4.93
C GLN A 150 0.86 5.18 -4.11
N GLY A 151 0.89 4.01 -4.78
CA GLY A 151 0.65 2.74 -4.11
C GLY A 151 -0.80 2.52 -3.65
N THR A 152 -1.80 3.15 -4.30
CA THR A 152 -3.23 2.97 -4.01
C THR A 152 -3.74 1.60 -4.50
N THR A 153 -3.21 0.52 -3.93
CA THR A 153 -3.56 -0.86 -4.29
C THR A 153 -4.05 -1.61 -3.05
N LEU A 154 -4.93 -2.60 -3.24
CA LEU A 154 -5.41 -3.46 -2.16
C LEU A 154 -4.26 -4.10 -1.36
N GLY A 155 -3.16 -4.47 -2.03
CA GLY A 155 -1.97 -5.02 -1.36
C GLY A 155 -1.30 -4.03 -0.41
N THR A 156 -1.15 -2.77 -0.82
CA THR A 156 -0.60 -1.71 0.04
C THR A 156 -1.50 -1.44 1.24
N TYR A 157 -2.82 -1.36 1.03
CA TYR A 157 -3.77 -1.19 2.14
C TYR A 157 -3.78 -2.40 3.08
N GLY A 158 -3.67 -3.62 2.55
CA GLY A 158 -3.52 -4.83 3.35
C GLY A 158 -2.26 -4.82 4.22
N GLN A 159 -1.12 -4.40 3.66
CA GLN A 159 0.13 -4.27 4.42
C GLN A 159 0.01 -3.18 5.50
N LEU A 160 -0.67 -2.07 5.21
CA LEU A 160 -0.94 -1.00 6.18
C LEU A 160 -1.83 -1.49 7.33
N ILE A 161 -2.91 -2.22 7.03
CA ILE A 161 -3.81 -2.82 8.02
C ILE A 161 -3.03 -3.77 8.93
N ARG A 162 -2.21 -4.66 8.36
CA ARG A 162 -1.33 -5.55 9.13
C ARG A 162 -0.39 -4.76 10.03
N ALA A 163 0.27 -3.73 9.52
CA ALA A 163 1.20 -2.93 10.30
C ALA A 163 0.50 -2.18 11.44
N LEU A 164 -0.67 -1.59 11.20
CA LEU A 164 -1.49 -0.91 12.22
C LEU A 164 -1.93 -1.86 13.32
N ASP A 165 -2.35 -3.07 12.96
CA ASP A 165 -2.72 -4.09 13.94
C ASP A 165 -1.53 -4.53 14.81
N MET A 166 -0.35 -4.71 14.22
CA MET A 166 0.87 -5.02 14.98
C MET A 166 1.39 -3.83 15.81
N ASP A 167 1.04 -2.60 15.44
CA ASP A 167 1.29 -1.35 16.18
C ASP A 167 0.17 -1.03 17.19
N HIS A 168 -0.71 -2.00 17.51
CA HIS A 168 -1.82 -1.87 18.46
C HIS A 168 -2.85 -0.77 18.12
N ARG A 169 -3.06 -0.51 16.83
CA ARG A 169 -3.98 0.52 16.29
C ARG A 169 -5.09 -0.07 15.44
N ALA A 170 -5.74 -1.11 15.96
CA ALA A 170 -6.78 -1.86 15.24
C ALA A 170 -7.96 -0.98 14.80
N GLU A 171 -8.35 0.02 15.59
CA GLU A 171 -9.41 0.98 15.24
C GLU A 171 -9.10 1.78 13.97
N GLU A 172 -7.84 2.15 13.79
CA GLU A 172 -7.41 2.82 12.56
C GLU A 172 -7.41 1.86 11.38
N ALA A 173 -7.00 0.61 11.61
CA ALA A 173 -7.06 -0.44 10.59
C ALA A 173 -8.51 -0.69 10.13
N HIS A 174 -9.47 -0.73 11.06
CA HIS A 174 -10.90 -0.83 10.78
C HIS A 174 -11.40 0.33 9.91
N LYS A 175 -11.05 1.58 10.26
CA LYS A 175 -11.43 2.77 9.46
C LYS A 175 -10.93 2.66 8.02
N ILE A 176 -9.68 2.24 7.83
CA ILE A 176 -9.10 2.04 6.49
C ILE A 176 -9.82 0.92 5.75
N TRP A 177 -10.11 -0.20 6.43
CA TRP A 177 -10.87 -1.30 5.87
C TRP A 177 -12.21 -0.82 5.31
N VAL A 178 -13.03 -0.18 6.14
CA VAL A 178 -14.37 0.29 5.73
C VAL A 178 -14.30 1.29 4.58
N GLN A 179 -13.35 2.24 4.61
CA GLN A 179 -13.26 3.30 3.61
C GLN A 179 -12.66 2.88 2.27
N ARG A 180 -11.73 1.92 2.26
CA ARG A 180 -10.90 1.62 1.08
C ARG A 180 -11.06 0.22 0.52
N ILE A 181 -11.57 -0.73 1.30
CA ILE A 181 -11.62 -2.15 0.92
C ILE A 181 -13.04 -2.69 1.04
N GLY A 182 -13.68 -2.55 2.21
CA GLY A 182 -14.93 -3.20 2.57
C GLY A 182 -16.18 -2.71 1.84
N MET A 183 -16.05 -1.77 0.90
CA MET A 183 -17.18 -1.28 0.09
C MET A 183 -17.68 -2.32 -0.91
N ASP A 184 -16.77 -3.12 -1.49
CA ASP A 184 -17.10 -4.18 -2.44
C ASP A 184 -16.46 -5.49 -2.01
N LEU A 185 -17.10 -6.18 -1.04
CA LEU A 185 -16.62 -7.47 -0.56
C LEU A 185 -16.70 -8.57 -1.63
N HIS A 186 -17.41 -8.40 -2.74
CA HIS A 186 -17.44 -9.42 -3.79
C HIS A 186 -16.08 -9.52 -4.50
N SER A 187 -15.43 -8.37 -4.73
CA SER A 187 -14.14 -8.29 -5.44
C SER A 187 -12.90 -8.43 -4.54
N VAL A 188 -13.07 -8.42 -3.21
CA VAL A 188 -11.93 -8.46 -2.28
C VAL A 188 -11.35 -9.88 -2.17
N PRO A 189 -10.05 -10.09 -2.44
CA PRO A 189 -9.41 -11.39 -2.28
C PRO A 189 -9.55 -11.95 -0.86
N TRP A 190 -9.78 -13.26 -0.75
CA TRP A 190 -9.94 -13.95 0.54
C TRP A 190 -8.77 -13.75 1.51
N GLN A 191 -7.54 -13.57 1.02
CA GLN A 191 -6.38 -13.26 1.86
C GLN A 191 -6.57 -11.97 2.68
N LEU A 192 -7.21 -10.94 2.12
CA LEU A 192 -7.49 -9.69 2.84
C LEU A 192 -8.67 -9.85 3.80
N CYS A 193 -9.72 -10.58 3.43
CA CYS A 193 -10.81 -10.93 4.35
C CYS A 193 -10.27 -11.71 5.56
N ARG A 194 -9.42 -12.71 5.31
CA ARG A 194 -8.74 -13.50 6.35
C ARG A 194 -7.86 -12.62 7.23
N LEU A 195 -7.12 -11.67 6.65
CA LEU A 195 -6.36 -10.68 7.42
C LEU A 195 -7.29 -9.91 8.36
N MET A 196 -8.38 -9.33 7.85
CA MET A 196 -9.27 -8.51 8.66
C MET A 196 -9.97 -9.31 9.76
N ILE A 197 -10.43 -10.54 9.48
CA ILE A 197 -10.95 -11.46 10.50
C ILE A 197 -9.90 -11.74 11.59
N SER A 198 -8.62 -11.88 11.21
CA SER A 198 -7.51 -12.04 12.17
C SER A 198 -7.28 -10.80 13.04
N VAL A 199 -7.43 -9.61 12.46
CA VAL A 199 -7.29 -8.33 13.17
C VAL A 199 -8.41 -8.18 14.17
N TYR A 200 -9.67 -8.35 13.73
CA TYR A 200 -10.81 -8.21 14.62
C TYR A 200 -10.79 -9.20 15.78
N HIS A 201 -10.47 -10.48 15.50
CA HIS A 201 -10.42 -11.50 16.54
C HIS A 201 -9.36 -11.20 17.61
N ARG A 202 -8.15 -10.79 17.22
CA ARG A 202 -7.07 -10.53 18.18
C ARG A 202 -7.28 -9.27 19.03
N ASN A 203 -8.03 -8.31 18.51
CA ASN A 203 -8.28 -7.04 19.18
C ASN A 203 -9.69 -6.96 19.81
N ASN A 204 -10.38 -8.10 19.96
CA ASN A 204 -11.72 -8.21 20.55
C ASN A 204 -12.79 -7.33 19.88
N MET A 205 -12.67 -7.09 18.56
CA MET A 205 -13.66 -6.36 17.76
C MET A 205 -14.69 -7.34 17.18
N LEU A 206 -15.38 -8.05 18.06
CA LEU A 206 -16.14 -9.26 17.70
C LEU A 206 -17.39 -8.93 16.88
N GLU A 207 -18.06 -7.80 17.11
CA GLU A 207 -19.23 -7.40 16.32
C GLU A 207 -18.86 -7.15 14.86
N ASP A 208 -17.74 -6.46 14.62
CA ASP A 208 -17.23 -6.20 13.27
C ASP A 208 -16.77 -7.48 12.57
N LEU A 209 -16.21 -8.43 13.32
CA LEU A 209 -15.86 -9.75 12.82
C LEU A 209 -17.11 -10.48 12.30
N VAL A 210 -18.14 -10.59 13.15
CA VAL A 210 -19.38 -11.28 12.81
C VAL A 210 -20.08 -10.58 11.65
N LYS A 211 -20.11 -9.24 11.64
CA LYS A 211 -20.68 -8.45 10.54
C LYS A 211 -19.94 -8.70 9.23
N LEU A 212 -18.61 -8.70 9.25
CA LEU A 212 -17.80 -9.00 8.06
C LEU A 212 -18.12 -10.41 7.55
N PHE A 213 -18.18 -11.41 8.43
CA PHE A 213 -18.46 -12.78 8.02
C PHE A 213 -19.86 -12.94 7.44
N LYS A 214 -20.89 -12.39 8.09
CA LYS A 214 -22.27 -12.39 7.57
C LYS A 214 -22.35 -11.76 6.18
N ASN A 215 -21.66 -10.65 5.95
CA ASN A 215 -21.61 -10.02 4.64
C ASN A 215 -20.92 -10.90 3.60
N LEU A 216 -19.85 -11.62 3.96
CA LEU A 216 -19.20 -12.58 3.06
C LEU A 216 -20.12 -13.76 2.72
N GLU A 217 -20.86 -14.28 3.72
CA GLU A 217 -21.86 -15.33 3.51
C GLU A 217 -23.01 -14.87 2.62
N ALA A 218 -23.44 -13.61 2.73
CA ALA A 218 -24.48 -13.03 1.89
C ALA A 218 -24.09 -12.94 0.40
N PHE A 219 -22.78 -12.97 0.10
CA PHE A 219 -22.24 -13.08 -1.26
C PHE A 219 -21.91 -14.54 -1.65
N ASP A 220 -22.42 -15.53 -0.90
CA ASP A 220 -22.15 -16.96 -1.08
C ASP A 220 -20.66 -17.32 -1.09
N ARG A 221 -19.82 -16.47 -0.48
CA ARG A 221 -18.39 -16.70 -0.44
C ARG A 221 -18.08 -17.76 0.60
N LYS A 222 -17.65 -18.93 0.14
CA LYS A 222 -17.21 -20.02 1.02
C LYS A 222 -15.82 -19.73 1.60
N PRO A 223 -15.63 -19.85 2.94
CA PRO A 223 -14.31 -19.72 3.56
C PRO A 223 -13.35 -20.78 3.02
N PRO A 224 -12.11 -20.41 2.66
CA PRO A 224 -11.13 -21.36 2.14
C PRO A 224 -10.45 -22.21 3.21
N GLU A 225 -10.48 -21.79 4.49
CA GLU A 225 -9.70 -22.39 5.57
C GLU A 225 -10.56 -22.57 6.82
N LYS A 226 -10.42 -23.72 7.49
CA LYS A 226 -11.12 -24.00 8.76
C LYS A 226 -10.81 -23.01 9.88
N SER A 227 -9.61 -22.41 9.88
CA SER A 227 -9.21 -21.41 10.89
C SER A 227 -10.03 -20.12 10.82
N ILE A 228 -10.59 -19.80 9.65
CA ILE A 228 -11.52 -18.68 9.50
C ILE A 228 -12.82 -19.00 10.23
N VAL A 229 -13.36 -20.19 9.99
CA VAL A 229 -14.60 -20.68 10.62
C VAL A 229 -14.44 -20.78 12.13
N GLN A 230 -13.31 -21.30 12.62
CA GLN A 230 -13.01 -21.38 14.06
C GLN A 230 -13.04 -20.01 14.72
N ARG A 231 -12.33 -19.01 14.18
CA ARG A 231 -12.32 -17.65 14.76
C ARG A 231 -13.69 -16.99 14.76
N VAL A 232 -14.52 -17.30 13.76
CA VAL A 232 -15.90 -16.80 13.70
C VAL A 232 -16.76 -17.50 14.76
N ALA A 233 -16.62 -18.81 14.91
CA ALA A 233 -17.29 -19.58 15.95
C ALA A 233 -16.90 -19.09 17.36
N ASP A 234 -15.62 -18.82 17.59
CA ASP A 234 -15.09 -18.26 18.83
C ASP A 234 -15.67 -16.85 19.09
N ALA A 235 -15.79 -16.01 18.05
CA ALA A 235 -16.41 -14.70 18.18
C ALA A 235 -17.90 -14.78 18.54
N TYR A 236 -18.65 -15.72 17.94
CA TYR A 236 -20.03 -15.97 18.33
C TYR A 236 -20.15 -16.44 19.78
N GLU A 237 -19.26 -17.35 20.22
CA GLU A 237 -19.21 -17.81 21.61
C GLU A 237 -18.97 -16.67 22.60
N MET A 238 -17.96 -15.84 22.32
CA MET A 238 -17.62 -14.69 23.17
C MET A 238 -18.74 -13.63 23.22
N LEU A 239 -19.55 -13.53 22.16
CA LEU A 239 -20.75 -12.69 22.12
C LEU A 239 -22.00 -13.36 22.74
N GLY A 240 -21.90 -14.60 23.21
CA GLY A 240 -23.02 -15.37 23.80
C GLY A 240 -24.00 -15.94 22.77
N LEU A 241 -23.65 -15.94 21.48
CA LEU A 241 -24.48 -16.38 20.36
C LEU A 241 -24.21 -17.86 20.01
N LEU A 242 -24.54 -18.77 20.94
CA LEU A 242 -24.22 -20.19 20.81
C LEU A 242 -24.93 -20.90 19.65
N GLU A 243 -26.16 -20.50 19.32
CA GLU A 243 -26.90 -21.06 18.18
C GLU A 243 -26.20 -20.74 16.85
N GLU A 244 -25.72 -19.50 16.71
CA GLU A 244 -25.00 -19.04 15.52
C GLU A 244 -23.66 -19.75 15.36
N LYS A 245 -22.95 -19.98 16.48
CA LYS A 245 -21.73 -20.79 16.53
C LYS A 245 -21.99 -22.17 15.95
N GLN A 246 -23.02 -22.86 16.47
CA GLN A 246 -23.36 -24.22 16.03
C GLN A 246 -23.72 -24.25 14.54
N ARG A 247 -24.56 -23.31 14.08
CA ARG A 247 -24.93 -23.19 12.66
C ARG A 247 -23.70 -23.07 11.76
N VAL A 248 -22.74 -22.21 12.12
CA VAL A 248 -21.54 -21.97 11.30
C VAL A 248 -20.62 -23.19 11.28
N LEU A 249 -20.45 -23.89 12.41
CA LEU A 249 -19.65 -25.12 12.47
C LEU A 249 -20.28 -26.26 11.66
N GLU A 250 -21.60 -26.42 11.71
CA GLU A 250 -22.32 -27.43 10.93
C GLU A 250 -22.27 -27.14 9.43
N LYS A 251 -22.53 -25.89 9.04
CA LYS A 251 -22.55 -25.46 7.63
C LYS A 251 -21.21 -25.70 6.92
N TYR A 252 -20.09 -25.52 7.63
CA TYR A 252 -18.73 -25.64 7.09
C TYR A 252 -17.97 -26.86 7.66
N ASN A 253 -18.70 -27.91 8.06
CA ASN A 253 -18.10 -29.14 8.61
C ASN A 253 -17.22 -29.88 7.59
N ASP A 254 -17.47 -29.71 6.29
CA ASP A 254 -16.65 -30.20 5.19
C ASP A 254 -15.17 -29.79 5.34
N LEU A 255 -14.90 -28.53 5.70
CA LEU A 255 -13.54 -28.02 5.92
C LEU A 255 -12.79 -28.72 7.08
N PHE A 256 -13.52 -29.35 8.00
CA PHE A 256 -12.93 -30.11 9.11
C PHE A 256 -12.66 -31.58 8.75
N THR A 257 -13.44 -32.14 7.81
CA THR A 257 -13.35 -33.55 7.41
C THR A 257 -12.36 -33.80 6.27
N GLU A 258 -12.09 -32.81 5.40
CA GLU A 258 -11.19 -32.94 4.24
C GLU A 258 -9.70 -33.16 4.57
N ASN A 259 -9.28 -33.10 5.84
CA ASN A 259 -7.90 -33.45 6.24
C ASN A 259 -7.58 -34.96 6.17
N ARG A 260 -8.50 -35.81 5.67
CA ARG A 260 -8.22 -37.23 5.38
C ARG A 260 -7.97 -37.44 3.88
N SER A 261 -6.68 -37.51 3.54
CA SER A 261 -6.04 -37.98 2.30
C SER A 261 -5.67 -36.94 1.22
N PRO A 262 -4.37 -36.72 0.95
CA PRO A 262 -3.95 -36.16 -0.33
C PRO A 262 -4.17 -37.24 -1.40
N LYS A 263 -5.08 -36.99 -2.35
CA LYS A 263 -5.20 -37.78 -3.57
C LYS A 263 -3.85 -37.78 -4.28
N LYS A 264 -3.18 -38.95 -4.27
CA LYS A 264 -2.00 -39.27 -5.07
C LYS A 264 -2.19 -38.77 -6.50
N GLY A 265 -1.24 -37.96 -6.94
CA GLY A 265 -1.18 -37.44 -8.30
C GLY A 265 -1.26 -38.55 -9.35
N ARG A 266 -1.98 -38.25 -10.43
CA ARG A 266 -1.98 -39.03 -11.67
C ARG A 266 -0.55 -39.15 -12.17
N ILE A 267 0.03 -40.35 -12.06
CA ILE A 267 1.27 -40.69 -12.76
C ILE A 267 0.91 -40.85 -14.25
N SER A 268 1.44 -39.93 -15.06
CA SER A 268 1.48 -40.02 -16.52
C SER A 268 2.42 -41.17 -16.95
N PRO A 269 2.00 -42.10 -17.83
CA PRO A 269 2.90 -43.11 -18.35
C PRO A 269 3.72 -42.52 -19.51
N TYR A 270 4.98 -42.20 -19.23
CA TYR A 270 5.99 -41.93 -20.26
C TYR A 270 6.16 -43.17 -21.17
N LYS A 271 5.81 -43.02 -22.46
CA LYS A 271 6.13 -43.98 -23.52
C LYS A 271 7.65 -44.05 -23.71
N LYS A 272 8.27 -45.19 -23.37
CA LYS A 272 9.62 -45.56 -23.83
C LYS A 272 9.56 -45.91 -25.33
N LYS A 273 10.23 -45.13 -26.17
CA LYS A 273 10.63 -45.59 -27.52
C LYS A 273 11.76 -46.62 -27.35
N LYS A 274 11.57 -47.82 -27.92
CA LYS A 274 12.64 -48.81 -28.12
C LYS A 274 13.48 -48.40 -29.33
N LYS A 275 14.75 -48.83 -29.26
CA LYS A 275 15.81 -48.77 -30.27
C LYS A 275 15.34 -49.14 -31.66
#